data_AF-A0A834AKZ1-F1
#
_entry.id   AF-A0A834AKZ1-F1
#
_cell.length_a   1.000
_cell.length_b   1.000
_cell.length_c   1.000
_cell.angle_alpha   90.00
_cell.angle_beta   90.00
_cell.angle_gamma   90.00
#
_symmetry.space_group_name_H-M   'P 1'
#
loop_
_entity.id
_entity.type
_entity.pdbx_description
1 polymer ?
#
loop_
_entity_poly.entity_id
_entity_poly.type
_entity_poly.pdbx_seq_one_letter_code
_entity_poly.pdbx_strand_id
1 'polypeptide(L)' 'MHDLFTIGSGEALLHLIPPSQCRTHCSMLVTPIGPGDIGYADANHWNIYILVRGLQPLVVCDATTLSEE' A
#
# COMPACT_ATOMS: atom_id res chain seq x y z
N MET A 1 12.71 4.45 6.13
CA MET A 1 11.82 5.35 5.36
C MET A 1 10.44 4.73 5.45
N HIS A 2 9.40 5.50 5.72
CA HIS A 2 8.05 4.94 5.84
C HIS A 2 7.24 5.34 4.62
N ASP A 3 6.46 4.39 4.12
CA ASP A 3 5.45 4.66 3.10
C ASP A 3 4.15 4.98 3.84
N LEU A 4 3.55 6.12 3.49
CA LEU A 4 2.24 6.55 3.98
C LEU A 4 1.35 6.79 2.77
N PHE A 5 0.15 6.23 2.77
CA PHE A 5 -0.82 6.51 1.71
C PHE A 5 -2.25 6.50 2.22
N THR A 6 -3.14 7.16 1.49
CA THR A 6 -4.60 7.11 1.70
C THR A 6 -5.32 6.74 0.41
N ILE A 7 -6.43 6.03 0.54
CA ILE A 7 -7.28 5.65 -0.59
C ILE A 7 -8.42 6.67 -0.72
N GLY A 8 -8.42 7.41 -1.82
CA GLY A 8 -9.44 8.44 -2.10
C GLY A 8 -10.68 7.89 -2.79
N SER A 9 -10.51 6.95 -3.73
CA SER A 9 -11.60 6.31 -4.48
C SER A 9 -11.18 4.95 -5.03
N GLY A 10 -12.17 4.13 -5.41
CA GLY A 10 -11.94 2.80 -5.97
C GLY A 10 -11.65 1.74 -4.91
N GLU A 11 -11.59 0.49 -5.34
CA GLU A 11 -11.25 -0.65 -4.49
C GLU A 11 -9.90 -1.23 -4.94
N ALA A 12 -9.14 -1.80 -4.00
CA ALA A 12 -7.90 -2.47 -4.32
C ALA A 12 -7.63 -3.64 -3.37
N LEU A 13 -6.64 -4.46 -3.72
CA LEU A 13 -6.00 -5.40 -2.81
C LEU A 13 -4.63 -4.85 -2.43
N LEU A 14 -4.41 -4.70 -1.13
CA LEU A 14 -3.11 -4.41 -0.55
C LEU A 14 -2.35 -5.71 -0.34
N HIS A 15 -1.16 -5.81 -0.91
CA HIS A 15 -0.21 -6.88 -0.66
C HIS A 15 0.98 -6.30 0.11
N LEU A 16 1.18 -6.76 1.35
CA LEU A 16 2.39 -6.47 2.12
C LEU A 16 3.27 -7.72 2.13
N ILE A 17 4.42 -7.60 1.47
CA ILE A 17 5.34 -8.71 1.26
C ILE A 17 6.62 -8.47 2.06
N PRO A 18 6.94 -9.32 3.05
CA PRO A 18 8.18 -9.19 3.78
C PRO A 18 9.38 -9.60 2.90
N PRO A 19 10.56 -8.97 3.09
CA PRO A 19 11.82 -9.39 2.49
C PRO A 19 12.12 -10.87 2.76
N SER A 20 12.92 -11.49 1.89
CA SER A 20 13.22 -12.93 1.99
C SER A 20 13.78 -13.33 3.35
N GLN A 21 14.64 -12.48 3.94
CA GLN A 21 15.23 -12.69 5.26
C GLN A 21 14.22 -12.69 6.42
N CYS A 22 13.02 -12.11 6.22
CA CYS A 22 11.98 -12.00 7.24
C CYS A 22 10.88 -13.06 7.09
N ARG A 23 10.85 -13.84 5.99
CA ARG A 23 9.76 -14.79 5.68
C ARG A 23 9.59 -15.92 6.68
N THR A 24 10.61 -16.22 7.49
CA THR A 24 10.53 -17.19 8.59
C THR A 24 9.71 -16.70 9.77
N HIS A 25 9.53 -15.37 9.91
CA HIS A 25 8.85 -14.74 11.04
C HIS A 25 7.60 -13.96 10.63
N CYS A 26 7.56 -13.47 9.39
CA CYS A 26 6.49 -12.66 8.86
C CYS A 26 5.85 -13.37 7.66
N SER A 27 4.53 -13.49 7.68
CA SER A 27 3.77 -13.92 6.52
C SER A 27 3.41 -12.73 5.65
N MET A 28 3.12 -13.00 4.37
CA MET A 28 2.50 -12.01 3.49
C MET A 28 1.10 -11.68 4.01
N LEU A 29 0.73 -10.40 3.97
CA LEU A 29 -0.64 -9.95 4.19
C LEU A 29 -1.27 -9.57 2.85
N VAL A 30 -2.45 -10.11 2.56
CA VAL A 30 -3.28 -9.70 1.43
C VAL A 30 -4.64 -9.30 1.97
N THR A 31 -5.02 -8.03 1.80
CA THR A 31 -6.28 -7.51 2.34
C THR A 31 -6.94 -6.56 1.35
N PRO A 32 -8.28 -6.58 1.21
CA PRO A 32 -8.98 -5.52 0.50
C PRO A 32 -8.80 -4.18 1.21
N ILE A 33 -8.71 -3.12 0.42
CA ILE A 33 -8.68 -1.72 0.85
C ILE A 33 -9.61 -0.89 -0.04
N GLY A 34 -10.15 0.19 0.51
CA GLY A 34 -11.11 1.06 -0.16
C GLY A 34 -11.11 2.49 0.38
N PRO A 35 -12.05 3.33 -0.06
CA PRO A 35 -12.06 4.75 0.25
C PRO A 35 -12.09 5.02 1.76
N GLY A 36 -11.16 5.86 2.22
CA GLY A 36 -11.01 6.20 3.64
C GLY A 36 -9.98 5.35 4.40
N ASP A 37 -9.49 4.26 3.81
CA ASP A 37 -8.39 3.49 4.40
C ASP A 37 -7.06 4.26 4.32
N ILE A 38 -6.24 4.09 5.36
CA ILE A 38 -4.91 4.70 5.51
C ILE A 38 -3.90 3.58 5.71
N GLY A 39 -2.84 3.56 4.90
CA GLY A 39 -1.74 2.62 5.00
C GLY A 39 -0.48 3.29 5.51
N TYR A 40 0.19 2.65 6.48
CA TYR A 40 1.50 3.05 6.98
C TYR A 40 2.36 1.80 7.18
N ALA A 41 3.53 1.75 6.55
CA ALA A 41 4.49 0.68 6.79
C ALA A 41 5.93 1.15 6.65
N ASP A 42 6.85 0.46 7.32
CA ASP A 42 8.28 0.66 7.13
C ASP A 42 8.74 -0.01 5.83
N ALA A 43 9.12 0.80 4.85
CA ALA A 43 9.56 0.37 3.53
C ALA A 43 10.85 -0.48 3.58
N ASN A 44 11.61 -0.43 4.68
CA ASN A 44 12.77 -1.29 4.86
C ASN A 44 12.39 -2.75 5.20
N HIS A 45 11.19 -2.96 5.71
CA HIS A 45 10.71 -4.25 6.23
C HIS A 45 9.53 -4.81 5.43
N TRP A 46 8.92 -4.02 4.56
CA TRP A 46 7.76 -4.42 3.76
C TRP A 46 7.83 -3.83 2.37
N ASN A 47 7.55 -4.67 1.37
CA ASN A 47 7.24 -4.21 0.03
C ASN A 47 5.72 -4.08 -0.08
N ILE A 48 5.25 -2.89 -0.48
CA ILE A 48 3.84 -2.58 -0.63
C ILE A 48 3.46 -2.67 -2.11
N TYR A 49 2.44 -3.46 -2.43
CA TYR A 49 1.82 -3.47 -3.74
C TYR A 49 0.32 -3.22 -3.61
N ILE A 50 -0.21 -2.30 -4.41
CA ILE A 50 -1.64 -2.02 -4.48
C ILE A 50 -2.13 -2.48 -5.84
N LEU A 51 -2.97 -3.52 -5.85
CA LEU A 51 -3.55 -4.08 -7.05
C LEU A 51 -4.98 -3.55 -7.21
N VAL A 52 -5.23 -2.82 -8.29
CA VAL A 52 -6.55 -2.26 -8.61
C VAL A 52 -7.59 -3.37 -8.68
N ARG A 53 -8.78 -3.10 -8.12
CA ARG A 53 -9.94 -3.97 -8.18
C ARG A 53 -11.17 -3.19 -8.66
N GLY A 54 -11.98 -3.82 -9.49
CA GLY A 54 -13.25 -3.24 -9.94
C GLY A 54 -13.11 -2.27 -11.11
N LEU A 55 -14.17 -1.48 -11.33
CA LEU A 55 -14.34 -0.61 -12.51
C LEU A 55 -14.16 0.89 -12.19
N GLN A 56 -14.16 1.26 -10.91
CA GLN A 56 -13.96 2.65 -10.50
C GLN A 56 -12.46 3.01 -10.53
N PRO A 57 -12.10 4.24 -10.91
CA PRO A 57 -10.72 4.71 -10.84
C PRO A 57 -10.18 4.60 -9.40
N LEU A 58 -9.01 3.98 -9.27
CA LEU A 58 -8.28 3.94 -8.02
C LEU A 58 -7.49 5.23 -7.86
N VAL A 59 -7.74 5.97 -6.78
CA VAL A 59 -6.97 7.16 -6.39
C VAL A 59 -6.21 6.85 -5.11
N VAL A 60 -4.88 6.95 -5.18
CA VAL A 60 -3.97 6.78 -4.05
C VAL A 60 -3.22 8.08 -3.84
N CYS A 61 -3.27 8.63 -2.64
CA CYS A 61 -2.50 9.81 -2.23
C CYS A 61 -1.37 9.35 -1.33
N ASP A 62 -0.10 9.54 -1.72
CA ASP A 62 1.07 9.00 -1.01
C ASP A 62 1.75 10.00 -0.06
N ALA A 63 1.07 11.14 0.22
CA ALA A 63 1.57 12.23 1.04
C ALA A 63 2.97 12.75 0.64
N THR A 64 3.48 12.39 -0.54
CA THR A 64 4.70 12.97 -1.06
C THR A 64 4.37 14.35 -1.59
N THR A 65 5.02 15.36 -1.03
CA THR A 65 4.92 16.73 -1.53
C THR A 65 5.97 16.95 -2.63
N LEU A 66 6.22 15.96 -3.51
CA LEU A 66 7.08 16.18 -4.66
C LEU A 66 6.41 17.28 -5.47
N SER A 67 6.84 18.52 -5.23
CA SER A 67 6.55 19.68 -6.05
C SER A 67 6.83 19.24 -7.48
N GLU A 68 5.82 19.34 -8.32
CA GLU A 68 5.98 19.24 -9.76
C GLU A 68 7.13 20.19 -10.15
N GLU A 69 8.32 19.64 -10.43
CA GLU A 69 9.42 20.36 -11.09
C GLU A 69 9.24 20.26 -12.61
#